data_AF-A0A522EDM7-F1
#
_entry.id   AF-A0A522EDM7-F1
#
_cell.length_a   1.000
_cell.length_b   1.000
_cell.length_c   1.000
_cell.angle_alpha   90.00
_cell.angle_beta   90.00
_cell.angle_gamma   90.00
#
_symmetry.space_group_name_H-M   'P 1'
#
loop_
_entity.id
_entity.type
_entity.pdbx_description
1 polymer ?
#
loop_
_entity_poly.entity_id
_entity_poly.type
_entity_poly.pdbx_seq_one_letter_code
_entity_poly.pdbx_strand_id
1 'polypeptide(L)'
;CFPPYIRQITQDIIDSETNQFFIATHSPYVLNDFLEYERNDVAIFIANFKNGETVIRRLTDEEVNDVYQYGIDLFFNHELFTDD
;
A
#
# COMPACT_ATOMS: atom_id res chain seq x y z
N CYS A 1 -7.76 0.00 14.52
CA CYS A 1 -9.05 0.02 13.80
C CYS A 1 -9.64 -1.40 13.82
N PHE A 2 -10.97 -1.56 13.87
CA PHE A 2 -11.62 -2.87 13.92
C PHE A 2 -11.73 -3.47 12.50
N PRO A 3 -11.28 -4.72 12.25
CA PRO A 3 -11.12 -5.25 10.88
C PRO A 3 -12.37 -5.21 9.99
N PRO A 4 -13.59 -5.51 10.49
CA PRO A 4 -14.81 -5.40 9.67
C PRO A 4 -15.06 -4.02 9.06
N TYR A 5 -14.77 -2.93 9.77
CA TYR A 5 -14.95 -1.57 9.21
C TYR A 5 -13.86 -1.23 8.20
N ILE A 6 -12.65 -1.76 8.37
CA ILE A 6 -11.57 -1.60 7.37
C ILE A 6 -11.98 -2.28 6.07
N ARG A 7 -12.47 -3.52 6.15
CA ARG A 7 -12.93 -4.24 4.97
C ARG A 7 -14.10 -3.55 4.29
N GLN A 8 -15.04 -3.00 5.06
CA GLN A 8 -16.17 -2.30 4.45
C GLN A 8 -15.71 -1.09 3.63
N ILE A 9 -14.85 -0.23 4.19
CA ILE A 9 -14.40 0.98 3.48
C ILE A 9 -13.49 0.65 2.28
N THR A 10 -12.65 -0.38 2.36
CA THR A 10 -11.81 -0.78 1.22
C THR A 10 -12.64 -1.31 0.06
N GLN A 11 -13.67 -2.11 0.35
CA GLN A 11 -14.60 -2.61 -0.67
C GLN A 11 -15.42 -1.48 -1.30
N ASP A 12 -15.95 -0.55 -0.49
CA ASP A 12 -16.68 0.63 -1.01
C ASP A 12 -15.80 1.48 -1.96
N ILE A 13 -14.48 1.53 -1.71
CA ILE A 13 -13.51 2.23 -2.56
C ILE A 13 -13.23 1.43 -3.84
N ILE A 14 -13.04 0.12 -3.74
CA ILE A 14 -12.83 -0.79 -4.88
C ILE A 14 -14.02 -0.74 -5.84
N ASP A 15 -15.24 -0.75 -5.31
CA ASP A 15 -16.47 -0.72 -6.11
C ASP A 15 -16.77 0.66 -6.72
N SER A 16 -15.99 1.69 -6.40
CA SER A 16 -16.23 3.06 -6.88
C SER A 16 -15.65 3.29 -8.28
N GLU A 17 -16.49 3.20 -9.30
CA GLU A 17 -16.11 3.37 -10.72
C GLU A 17 -15.75 4.81 -11.16
N THR A 18 -16.01 5.83 -10.33
CA THR A 18 -15.97 7.25 -10.76
C THR A 18 -15.02 8.15 -9.96
N ASN A 19 -14.32 7.61 -8.97
CA ASN A 19 -13.46 8.39 -8.08
C ASN A 19 -12.03 7.85 -8.08
N GLN A 20 -11.08 8.74 -7.80
CA GLN A 20 -9.70 8.40 -7.48
C GLN A 20 -9.43 8.70 -6.01
N PHE A 21 -8.88 7.73 -5.28
CA PHE A 21 -8.62 7.86 -3.84
C PHE A 21 -7.12 7.92 -3.55
N PHE A 22 -6.76 8.74 -2.57
CA PHE A 22 -5.41 8.80 -2.01
C PHE A 22 -5.48 8.42 -0.54
N ILE A 23 -4.81 7.31 -0.17
CA ILE A 23 -4.93 6.70 1.15
C ILE A 23 -3.55 6.64 1.79
N ALA A 24 -3.37 7.32 2.91
CA ALA A 24 -2.21 7.15 3.77
C ALA A 24 -2.55 6.14 4.88
N THR A 25 -1.82 5.03 4.95
CA THR A 25 -2.12 3.95 5.91
C THR A 25 -0.85 3.25 6.38
N HIS A 26 -0.86 2.81 7.64
CA HIS A 26 0.08 1.83 8.19
C HIS A 26 -0.57 0.46 8.41
N SER A 27 -1.79 0.26 7.89
CA SER A 27 -2.53 -0.98 8.06
C SER A 27 -2.22 -1.96 6.93
N PRO A 28 -1.63 -3.14 7.21
CA PRO A 28 -1.42 -4.16 6.18
C PRO A 28 -2.74 -4.68 5.62
N TYR A 29 -3.83 -4.69 6.40
CA TYR A 29 -5.15 -5.12 5.94
C TYR A 29 -5.70 -4.23 4.83
N VAL A 30 -5.50 -2.90 4.94
CA VAL A 30 -5.92 -1.96 3.89
C VAL A 30 -5.16 -2.25 2.60
N LEU A 31 -3.84 -2.40 2.69
CA LEU A 31 -3.00 -2.65 1.53
C LEU A 31 -3.35 -3.99 0.86
N ASN A 32 -3.55 -5.04 1.66
CA ASN A 32 -3.83 -6.37 1.16
C ASN A 32 -5.16 -6.43 0.41
N ASP A 33 -6.21 -5.77 0.90
CA ASP A 33 -7.49 -5.72 0.19
C ASP A 33 -7.31 -5.10 -1.21
N PHE A 34 -6.59 -3.99 -1.34
CA PHE A 34 -6.35 -3.37 -2.66
C PHE A 34 -5.49 -4.23 -3.59
N LEU A 35 -4.48 -4.91 -3.06
CA LEU A 35 -3.64 -5.81 -3.85
C LEU A 35 -4.38 -7.09 -4.29
N GLU A 36 -5.33 -7.57 -3.50
CA GLU A 36 -6.11 -8.78 -3.82
C GLU A 36 -7.15 -8.52 -4.91
N TYR A 37 -7.85 -7.37 -4.86
CA TYR A 37 -8.99 -7.11 -5.74
C TYR A 37 -8.68 -6.19 -6.94
N GLU A 38 -7.79 -5.21 -6.81
CA GLU A 38 -7.56 -4.16 -7.84
C GLU A 38 -6.09 -3.85 -8.10
N ARG A 39 -5.22 -4.86 -8.04
CA ARG A 39 -3.76 -4.71 -8.15
C ARG A 39 -3.27 -3.85 -9.31
N ASN A 40 -3.92 -3.98 -10.48
CA ASN A 40 -3.49 -3.30 -11.69
C ASN A 40 -3.83 -1.80 -11.69
N ASP A 41 -4.71 -1.36 -10.79
CA ASP A 41 -5.14 0.03 -10.63
C ASP A 41 -4.65 0.66 -9.30
N VAL A 42 -3.63 0.05 -8.70
CA VAL A 42 -3.06 0.49 -7.41
C VAL A 42 -1.63 0.98 -7.62
N ALA A 43 -1.38 2.23 -7.21
CA ALA A 43 -0.04 2.78 -7.10
C ALA A 43 0.37 2.90 -5.63
N ILE A 44 1.48 2.25 -5.25
CA ILE A 44 2.02 2.28 -3.88
C ILE A 44 3.17 3.28 -3.79
N PHE A 45 3.11 4.13 -2.77
CA PHE A 45 4.15 5.08 -2.44
C PHE A 45 4.64 4.85 -1.01
N ILE A 46 5.95 4.71 -0.85
CA ILE A 46 6.60 4.60 0.45
C ILE A 46 7.05 5.99 0.86
N ALA A 47 6.51 6.46 1.99
CA ALA A 47 6.99 7.66 2.65
C ALA A 47 8.07 7.27 3.66
N ASN A 48 9.25 7.89 3.55
CA ASN A 48 10.36 7.69 4.46
C ASN A 48 10.92 9.03 4.95
N PHE A 49 11.72 9.00 6.02
CA PHE A 49 12.41 10.17 6.55
C PHE A 49 13.93 9.95 6.47
N LYS A 50 14.60 10.66 5.57
CA LYS A 50 16.05 10.59 5.36
C LYS A 50 16.65 12.00 5.47
N ASN A 51 17.77 12.13 6.18
CA ASN A 51 18.55 13.39 6.27
C ASN A 51 17.74 14.64 6.69
N GLY A 52 16.70 14.47 7.52
CA GLY A 52 15.85 15.58 7.97
C GLY A 52 14.69 15.93 7.02
N GLU A 53 14.52 15.18 5.93
CA GLU A 53 13.51 15.41 4.90
C GLU A 53 12.60 14.19 4.73
N THR A 54 11.33 14.45 4.38
CA THR A 54 10.40 13.40 3.96
C THR A 54 10.61 13.09 2.48
N VAL A 55 10.98 11.85 2.19
CA VAL A 55 11.17 11.33 0.83
C VAL A 55 10.01 10.40 0.50
N ILE A 56 9.44 10.55 -0.69
CA ILE A 56 8.37 9.68 -1.18
C ILE A 56 8.86 8.96 -2.44
N ARG A 57 8.79 7.62 -2.43
CA ARG A 57 9.19 6.77 -3.56
C ARG A 57 8.02 5.93 -4.02
N ARG A 58 7.75 5.93 -5.33
CA ARG A 58 6.79 5.00 -5.95
C ARG A 58 7.44 3.62 -6.13
N LEU A 59 6.72 2.57 -5.78
CA LEU A 59 7.13 1.20 -6.10
C LEU A 59 6.95 0.90 -7.60
N THR A 60 7.87 0.15 -8.17
CA THR A 60 7.75 -0.43 -9.51
C THR A 60 6.74 -1.58 -9.53
N ASP A 61 6.24 -1.95 -10.71
CA ASP A 61 5.29 -3.07 -10.83
C ASP A 61 5.90 -4.41 -10.38
N GLU A 62 7.22 -4.58 -10.52
CA GLU A 62 7.97 -5.73 -9.99
C GLU A 62 8.00 -5.73 -8.46
N GLU A 63 8.28 -4.59 -7.83
CA GLU A 63 8.22 -4.47 -6.36
C GLU A 63 6.80 -4.66 -5.83
N VAL A 64 5.78 -4.10 -6.49
CA VAL A 64 4.35 -4.37 -6.16
C VAL A 64 4.05 -5.86 -6.32
N ASN A 65 4.69 -6.52 -7.29
CA ASN A 65 4.53 -7.95 -7.48
C ASN A 65 5.04 -8.75 -6.29
N ASP A 66 6.27 -8.45 -5.89
CA ASP A 66 6.96 -9.07 -4.76
C ASP A 66 6.19 -8.85 -3.45
N VAL A 67 5.70 -7.62 -3.25
CA VAL A 67 4.89 -7.27 -2.08
C VAL A 67 3.66 -8.16 -1.93
N TYR A 68 2.96 -8.44 -3.02
CA TYR A 68 1.79 -9.31 -2.98
C TYR A 68 2.17 -10.78 -2.78
N GLN A 69 3.22 -11.25 -3.47
CA GLN A 69 3.66 -12.64 -3.37
C GLN A 69 4.24 -12.97 -1.98
N TYR A 70 4.92 -12.02 -1.37
CA TYR A 70 5.59 -12.18 -0.08
C TYR A 70 4.81 -11.54 1.08
N GLY A 71 3.72 -10.81 0.81
CA GLY A 71 2.55 -10.41 1.63
C GLY A 71 2.77 -9.68 2.96
N ILE A 72 3.88 -9.93 3.64
CA ILE A 72 4.13 -9.62 5.04
C ILE A 72 5.38 -8.75 5.18
N ASP A 73 6.27 -8.72 4.19
CA ASP A 73 7.58 -8.06 4.31
C ASP A 73 7.61 -6.56 4.01
N LEU A 74 6.57 -5.94 3.45
CA LEU A 74 6.64 -4.50 3.12
C LEU A 74 6.66 -3.62 4.39
N PHE A 75 5.85 -3.98 5.39
CA PHE A 75 5.81 -3.25 6.66
C PHE A 75 6.82 -3.76 7.69
N PHE A 76 7.30 -4.99 7.56
CA PHE A 76 8.33 -5.57 8.44
C PHE A 76 9.75 -5.26 7.94
N ASN A 77 9.99 -5.27 6.63
CA ASN A 77 11.27 -4.95 6.00
C ASN A 77 11.26 -3.58 5.33
N HIS A 78 10.73 -2.56 6.01
CA HIS A 78 10.89 -1.17 5.55
C HIS A 78 12.36 -0.84 5.25
N GLU A 79 13.31 -1.43 5.97
CA GLU A 79 14.76 -1.31 5.73
C GLU A 79 15.16 -1.72 4.29
N LEU A 80 14.62 -2.83 3.73
CA LEU A 80 14.95 -3.33 2.38
C LEU A 80 14.58 -2.37 1.25
N PHE A 81 13.59 -1.50 1.47
CA PHE A 81 13.12 -0.53 0.49
C PHE A 81 13.64 0.88 0.73
N THR A 82 14.49 1.03 1.74
CA THR A 82 15.05 2.31 2.19
C THR A 82 16.58 2.39 2.08
N ASP A 83 17.26 1.36 1.60
CA ASP A 83 18.69 1.44 1.22
C ASP A 83 18.80 2.16 -0.13
N ASP A 84 19.02 3.48 -0.18
CA ASP A 84 20.36 4.04 -0.51
C ASP A 84 21.39 4.09 0.62
#